data_AF-A0A4R0ZG74-F1
#
_entry.id   AF-A0A4R0ZG74-F1
#
_cell.length_a   1.000
_cell.length_b   1.000
_cell.length_c   1.000
_cell.angle_alpha   90.00
_cell.angle_beta   90.00
_cell.angle_gamma   90.00
#
_symmetry.space_group_name_H-M   'P 1'
#
loop_
_entity.id
_entity.type
_entity.pdbx_description
1 polymer ?
#
loop_
_entity_poly.entity_id
_entity_poly.type
_entity_poly.pdbx_seq_one_letter_code
_entity_poly.pdbx_strand_id
1 'polypeptide(L)'
;MKTPFDQFRDLANELTKEFSKEMKKYQEKEAPRSSGEAELNRHIRGAEKEALSVERLVERQKALLGELATKRDDAKLMADKRYEQTELAKQAGEEKLAERAALESKHYGEQYRYFEGLLDEGGRELDALERRALEMRLKLDEMQNKRYEFAMRENLDLLKGALDQIFGADTSKSHPFTEEEKKDATKEEPAAEEKTDAADEDDFEAKLKELERRFKQD
;
A
#
# COMPACT_ATOMS: atom_id res chain seq x y z
N MET A 1 26.81 -5.86 7.54
CA MET A 1 25.76 -5.21 8.35
C MET A 1 24.53 -5.10 7.47
N LYS A 2 23.33 -5.31 8.01
CA LYS A 2 22.11 -5.03 7.25
C LYS A 2 22.02 -3.53 6.97
N THR A 3 21.76 -3.15 5.73
CA THR A 3 21.51 -1.75 5.38
C THR A 3 20.14 -1.31 5.93
N PRO A 4 19.87 0.00 6.04
CA PRO A 4 18.53 0.48 6.37
C PRO A 4 17.46 -0.05 5.39
N PHE A 5 17.83 -0.20 4.12
CA PHE A 5 17.02 -0.82 3.06
C PHE A 5 16.72 -2.29 3.36
N ASP A 6 17.72 -3.09 3.78
CA ASP A 6 17.49 -4.47 4.20
C ASP A 6 16.50 -4.57 5.38
N GLN A 7 16.61 -3.68 6.37
CA GLN A 7 15.71 -3.67 7.53
C GLN A 7 14.28 -3.33 7.14
N PHE A 8 14.14 -2.35 6.25
CA PHE A 8 12.85 -1.93 5.74
C PHE A 8 12.19 -3.02 4.87
N ARG A 9 12.98 -3.67 3.99
CA ARG A 9 12.52 -4.81 3.19
C ARG A 9 12.07 -5.97 4.07
N ASP A 10 12.81 -6.26 5.14
CA ASP A 10 12.47 -7.30 6.10
C ASP A 10 11.15 -7.00 6.82
N LEU A 11 10.92 -5.75 7.24
CA LEU A 11 9.65 -5.31 7.83
C LEU A 11 8.48 -5.48 6.86
N ALA A 12 8.65 -5.03 5.61
CA ALA A 12 7.62 -5.18 4.58
C ALA A 12 7.33 -6.68 4.28
N ASN A 13 8.36 -7.52 4.27
CA ASN A 13 8.21 -8.98 4.13
C ASN A 13 7.44 -9.59 5.29
N GLU A 14 7.72 -9.15 6.52
CA GLU A 14 7.06 -9.62 7.73
C GLU A 14 5.58 -9.24 7.74
N LEU A 15 5.24 -7.98 7.44
CA LEU A 15 3.86 -7.53 7.29
C LEU A 15 3.10 -8.36 6.23
N THR A 16 3.70 -8.54 5.04
CA THR A 16 3.09 -9.35 3.97
C THR A 16 2.88 -10.81 4.40
N LYS A 17 3.79 -11.35 5.22
CA LYS A 17 3.73 -12.73 5.71
C LYS A 17 2.66 -12.89 6.78
N GLU A 18 2.54 -11.95 7.72
CA GLU A 18 1.47 -11.97 8.72
C GLU A 18 0.11 -11.86 8.04
N PHE A 19 -0.05 -10.92 7.11
CA PHE A 19 -1.24 -10.81 6.26
C PHE A 19 -1.58 -12.14 5.55
N SER A 20 -0.59 -12.75 4.90
CA SER A 20 -0.79 -14.01 4.16
C SER A 20 -1.14 -15.19 5.07
N LYS A 21 -0.59 -15.25 6.29
CA LYS A 21 -0.95 -16.26 7.30
C LYS A 21 -2.40 -16.07 7.76
N GLU A 22 -2.80 -14.82 7.98
CA GLU A 22 -4.16 -14.48 8.41
C GLU A 22 -5.18 -14.89 7.35
N MET A 23 -4.86 -14.65 6.08
CA MET A 23 -5.66 -15.12 4.92
C MET A 23 -5.75 -16.64 4.81
N LYS A 24 -4.66 -17.39 5.04
CA LYS A 24 -4.69 -18.86 4.98
C LYS A 24 -5.58 -19.47 6.05
N LYS A 25 -5.50 -18.98 7.29
CA LYS A 25 -6.37 -19.43 8.39
C LYS A 25 -7.85 -19.26 8.06
N TYR A 26 -8.16 -18.24 7.27
CA TYR A 26 -9.51 -17.96 6.80
C TYR A 26 -9.96 -18.89 5.67
N GLN A 27 -9.10 -19.19 4.69
CA GLN A 27 -9.43 -20.12 3.60
C GLN A 27 -9.63 -21.57 4.07
N GLU A 28 -8.95 -21.97 5.15
CA GLU A 28 -9.00 -23.35 5.68
C GLU A 28 -10.16 -23.62 6.65
N LYS A 29 -10.82 -22.59 7.21
CA LYS A 29 -11.97 -22.77 8.09
C LYS A 29 -13.28 -22.85 7.29
N GLU A 30 -13.86 -24.04 7.18
CA GLU A 30 -15.31 -24.19 6.99
C GLU A 30 -16.00 -23.63 8.26
N ALA A 31 -16.44 -22.36 8.23
CA ALA A 31 -16.84 -21.67 9.45
C ALA A 31 -18.20 -22.17 10.00
N PRO A 32 -18.30 -22.45 11.31
CA PRO A 32 -19.58 -22.72 11.97
C PRO A 32 -20.40 -21.42 12.07
N ARG A 33 -21.73 -21.58 11.99
CA ARG A 33 -22.74 -20.51 12.08
C ARG A 33 -22.49 -19.63 13.32
N SER A 34 -22.54 -18.30 13.14
CA SER A 34 -22.38 -17.19 14.10
C SER A 34 -20.97 -16.77 14.58
N SER A 35 -19.97 -17.65 14.68
CA SER A 35 -18.60 -17.22 15.08
C SER A 35 -17.74 -16.70 13.92
N GLY A 36 -18.12 -17.01 12.68
CA GLY A 36 -17.34 -16.68 11.48
C GLY A 36 -17.36 -15.19 11.10
N GLU A 37 -18.48 -14.49 11.26
CA GLU A 37 -18.59 -13.07 10.87
C GLU A 37 -17.82 -12.15 11.83
N ALA A 38 -17.92 -12.39 13.14
CA ALA A 38 -17.14 -11.63 14.14
C ALA A 38 -15.62 -11.85 13.97
N GLU A 39 -15.19 -13.08 13.68
CA GLU A 39 -13.79 -13.37 13.33
C GLU A 39 -13.37 -12.66 12.04
N LEU A 40 -14.22 -12.68 11.00
CA LEU A 40 -13.97 -11.99 9.73
C LEU A 40 -13.84 -10.48 9.90
N ASN A 41 -14.72 -9.85 10.65
CA ASN A 41 -14.65 -8.42 10.94
C ASN A 41 -13.37 -8.04 11.69
N ARG A 42 -12.91 -8.89 12.61
CA ARG A 42 -11.62 -8.69 13.28
C ARG A 42 -10.44 -8.80 12.31
N HIS A 43 -10.46 -9.78 11.42
CA HIS A 43 -9.41 -9.96 10.42
C HIS A 43 -9.37 -8.82 9.39
N ILE A 44 -10.53 -8.35 8.92
CA ILE A 44 -10.64 -7.17 8.05
C ILE A 44 -10.01 -5.94 8.71
N ARG A 45 -10.35 -5.66 9.98
CA ARG A 45 -9.75 -4.54 10.72
C ARG A 45 -8.23 -4.67 10.91
N GLY A 46 -7.71 -5.90 11.00
CA GLY A 46 -6.28 -6.16 11.05
C GLY A 46 -5.62 -5.84 9.71
N ALA A 47 -6.17 -6.41 8.63
CA ALA A 47 -5.76 -6.20 7.25
C ALA A 47 -5.77 -4.72 6.84
N GLU A 48 -6.81 -3.96 7.20
CA GLU A 48 -6.90 -2.51 6.96
C GLU A 48 -5.74 -1.74 7.60
N LYS A 49 -5.40 -2.06 8.86
CA LYS A 49 -4.29 -1.41 9.56
C LYS A 49 -2.94 -1.72 8.92
N GLU A 50 -2.75 -2.96 8.48
CA GLU A 50 -1.52 -3.37 7.81
C GLU A 50 -1.40 -2.72 6.43
N ALA A 51 -2.49 -2.66 5.65
CA ALA A 51 -2.53 -1.99 4.35
C ALA A 51 -2.18 -0.50 4.47
N LEU A 52 -2.84 0.22 5.39
CA LEU A 52 -2.52 1.61 5.70
C LEU A 52 -1.07 1.82 6.14
N SER A 53 -0.50 0.85 6.88
CA SER A 53 0.92 0.92 7.27
C SER A 53 1.83 0.80 6.05
N VAL A 54 1.53 -0.09 5.11
CA VAL A 54 2.34 -0.28 3.90
C VAL A 54 2.23 0.93 2.96
N GLU A 55 1.05 1.51 2.80
CA GLU A 55 0.85 2.75 2.04
C GLU A 55 1.68 3.91 2.62
N ARG A 56 1.68 4.09 3.95
CA ARG A 56 2.53 5.09 4.60
C ARG A 56 4.02 4.85 4.36
N LEU A 57 4.45 3.59 4.26
CA LEU A 57 5.84 3.25 3.95
C LEU A 57 6.18 3.57 2.49
N VAL A 58 5.26 3.33 1.55
CA VAL A 58 5.38 3.74 0.14
C VAL A 58 5.54 5.25 0.04
N GLU A 59 4.64 6.02 0.64
CA GLU A 59 4.67 7.50 0.58
C GLU A 59 5.94 8.07 1.19
N ARG A 60 6.39 7.50 2.32
CA ARG A 60 7.67 7.88 2.93
C ARG A 60 8.85 7.59 2.00
N GLN A 61 8.85 6.45 1.32
CA GLN A 61 9.92 6.07 0.40
C GLN A 61 9.95 7.01 -0.82
N LYS A 62 8.79 7.34 -1.40
CA LYS A 62 8.68 8.33 -2.48
C LYS A 62 9.27 9.69 -2.06
N ALA A 63 8.90 10.18 -0.86
CA ALA A 63 9.42 11.44 -0.34
C ALA A 63 10.95 11.42 -0.17
N LEU A 64 11.50 10.35 0.42
CA LEU A 64 12.95 10.19 0.60
C LEU A 64 13.70 10.15 -0.74
N LEU A 65 13.15 9.48 -1.76
CA LEU A 65 13.73 9.46 -3.10
C LEU A 65 13.71 10.86 -3.74
N GLY A 66 12.64 11.64 -3.54
CA GLY A 66 12.59 13.04 -3.99
C GLY A 66 13.67 13.92 -3.35
N GLU A 67 13.92 13.75 -2.06
CA GLU A 67 15.01 14.46 -1.36
C GLU A 67 16.38 14.04 -1.88
N LEU A 68 16.60 12.74 -2.12
CA LEU A 68 17.85 12.21 -2.66
C LEU A 68 18.10 12.72 -4.09
N ALA A 69 17.06 12.81 -4.92
CA ALA A 69 17.16 13.36 -6.27
C ALA A 69 17.60 14.83 -6.26
N THR A 70 17.03 15.62 -5.35
CA THR A 70 17.44 17.02 -5.15
C THR A 70 18.92 17.10 -4.75
N LYS A 71 19.36 16.30 -3.77
CA LYS A 71 20.78 16.28 -3.35
C LYS A 71 21.73 15.83 -4.44
N ARG A 72 21.31 14.85 -5.26
CA ARG A 72 22.06 14.41 -6.43
C ARG A 72 22.24 15.55 -7.43
N ASP A 73 21.19 16.31 -7.72
CA ASP A 73 21.28 17.46 -8.64
C ASP A 73 22.18 18.57 -8.12
N ASP A 74 22.06 18.90 -6.84
CA ASP A 74 22.93 19.89 -6.19
C ASP A 74 24.40 19.45 -6.27
N ALA A 75 24.69 18.18 -5.99
CA ALA A 75 26.04 17.62 -6.10
C ALA A 75 26.56 17.68 -7.54
N LYS A 76 25.71 17.36 -8.53
CA LYS A 76 26.07 17.46 -9.96
C LYS A 76 26.42 18.89 -10.35
N LEU A 77 25.53 19.83 -10.02
CA LEU A 77 25.70 21.25 -10.32
C LEU A 77 26.99 21.80 -9.71
N MET A 78 27.29 21.42 -8.46
CA MET A 78 28.52 21.85 -7.79
C MET A 78 29.76 21.20 -8.38
N ALA A 79 29.71 19.92 -8.76
CA ALA A 79 30.82 19.24 -9.43
C ALA A 79 31.18 19.91 -10.76
N ASP A 80 30.17 20.19 -11.59
CA ASP A 80 30.31 20.81 -12.90
C ASP A 80 30.82 22.26 -12.77
N LYS A 81 30.23 23.04 -11.86
CA LYS A 81 30.68 24.41 -11.57
C LYS A 81 32.14 24.46 -11.12
N ARG A 82 32.56 23.55 -10.23
CA ARG A 82 33.94 23.51 -9.76
C ARG A 82 34.91 23.03 -10.83
N TYR A 83 34.47 22.15 -11.72
CA TYR A 83 35.24 21.74 -12.88
C TYR A 83 35.52 22.93 -13.82
N GLU A 84 34.49 23.72 -14.16
CA GLU A 84 34.66 24.94 -14.96
C GLU A 84 35.63 25.94 -14.30
N GLN A 85 35.52 26.11 -12.98
CA GLN A 85 36.41 26.99 -12.21
C GLN A 85 37.86 26.50 -12.17
N THR A 86 38.09 25.18 -12.17
CA THR A 86 39.42 24.60 -12.31
C THR A 86 40.04 25.00 -13.65
N GLU A 87 39.30 24.84 -14.75
CA GLU A 87 39.82 25.15 -16.08
C GLU A 87 40.08 26.65 -16.26
N LEU A 88 39.20 27.51 -15.73
CA LEU A 88 39.42 28.96 -15.70
C LEU A 88 40.67 29.35 -14.91
N ALA A 89 40.87 28.79 -13.71
CA ALA A 89 42.03 29.08 -12.88
C ALA A 89 43.33 28.60 -13.53
N LYS A 90 43.33 27.45 -14.21
CA LYS A 90 44.48 26.98 -15.02
C LYS A 90 44.83 27.96 -16.13
N GLN A 91 43.83 28.45 -16.87
CA GLN A 91 44.04 29.43 -17.94
C GLN A 91 44.61 30.76 -17.41
N ALA A 92 44.22 31.15 -16.20
CA ALA A 92 44.73 32.35 -15.52
C ALA A 92 46.11 32.16 -14.87
N GLY A 93 46.68 30.94 -14.87
CA GLY A 93 47.95 30.64 -14.19
C GLY A 93 47.85 30.55 -12.66
N GLU A 94 46.64 30.49 -12.11
CA GLU A 94 46.38 30.44 -10.67
C GLU A 94 46.34 28.98 -10.17
N GLU A 95 47.49 28.32 -10.15
CA GLU A 95 47.61 26.87 -9.88
C GLU A 95 46.98 26.42 -8.56
N LYS A 96 47.14 27.20 -7.48
CA LYS A 96 46.57 26.87 -6.16
C LYS A 96 45.03 26.92 -6.16
N LEU A 97 44.45 27.87 -6.91
CA LEU A 97 42.99 27.95 -7.05
C LEU A 97 42.48 26.80 -7.90
N ALA A 98 43.19 26.45 -8.96
CA ALA A 98 42.86 25.31 -9.82
C ALA A 98 42.86 23.98 -9.05
N GLU A 99 43.89 23.73 -8.23
CA GLU A 99 44.02 22.51 -7.41
C GLU A 99 42.87 22.40 -6.40
N ARG A 100 42.56 23.48 -5.70
CA ARG A 100 41.44 23.49 -4.74
C ARG A 100 40.10 23.22 -5.42
N ALA A 101 39.82 23.91 -6.53
CA ALA A 101 38.59 23.70 -7.28
C ALA A 101 38.49 22.26 -7.82
N ALA A 102 39.61 21.66 -8.23
CA ALA A 102 39.63 20.29 -8.72
C ALA A 102 39.32 19.28 -7.62
N LEU A 103 39.84 19.52 -6.41
CA LEU A 103 39.54 18.70 -5.23
C LEU A 103 38.04 18.77 -4.87
N GLU A 104 37.46 19.98 -4.85
CA GLU A 104 36.03 20.17 -4.60
C GLU A 104 35.17 19.51 -5.70
N SER A 105 35.53 19.68 -6.99
CA SER A 105 34.83 19.05 -8.11
C SER A 105 34.82 17.52 -7.98
N LYS A 106 35.98 16.92 -7.64
CA LYS A 106 36.07 15.48 -7.40
C LYS A 106 35.18 15.04 -6.23
N HIS A 107 35.19 15.76 -5.12
CA HIS A 107 34.36 15.45 -3.95
C HIS A 107 32.87 15.46 -4.30
N TYR A 108 32.39 16.51 -4.97
CA TYR A 108 30.99 16.58 -5.39
C TYR A 108 30.64 15.52 -6.44
N GLY A 109 31.57 15.18 -7.34
CA GLY A 109 31.39 14.10 -8.30
C GLY A 109 31.29 12.71 -7.65
N GLU A 110 31.98 12.48 -6.54
CA GLU A 110 31.83 11.26 -5.73
C GLU A 110 30.47 11.24 -5.00
N GLN A 111 30.03 12.37 -4.43
CA GLN A 111 28.70 12.47 -3.82
C GLN A 111 27.57 12.25 -4.83
N TYR A 112 27.70 12.80 -6.05
CA TYR A 112 26.74 12.58 -7.13
C TYR A 112 26.53 11.08 -7.39
N ARG A 113 27.63 10.33 -7.60
CA ARG A 113 27.57 8.88 -7.84
C ARG A 113 27.01 8.11 -6.66
N TYR A 114 27.32 8.56 -5.45
CA TYR A 114 26.77 7.96 -4.23
C TYR A 114 25.24 8.10 -4.18
N PHE A 115 24.71 9.30 -4.43
CA PHE A 115 23.26 9.52 -4.46
C PHE A 115 22.58 8.83 -5.63
N GLU A 116 23.21 8.75 -6.81
CA GLU A 116 22.69 7.93 -7.92
C GLU A 116 22.53 6.46 -7.53
N GLY A 117 23.53 5.88 -6.86
CA GLY A 117 23.45 4.49 -6.38
C GLY A 117 22.29 4.28 -5.40
N LEU A 118 22.06 5.22 -4.49
CA LEU A 118 20.95 5.17 -3.54
C LEU A 118 19.58 5.33 -4.23
N LEU A 119 19.48 6.17 -5.25
CA LEU A 119 18.26 6.34 -6.05
C LEU A 119 17.93 5.07 -6.82
N ASP A 120 18.92 4.44 -7.44
CA ASP A 120 18.75 3.18 -8.17
C ASP A 120 18.29 2.04 -7.26
N GLU A 121 18.91 1.91 -6.08
CA GLU A 121 18.54 0.89 -5.10
C GLU A 121 17.14 1.18 -4.52
N GLY A 122 16.91 2.40 -4.05
CA GLY A 122 15.65 2.79 -3.44
C GLY A 122 14.47 2.79 -4.41
N GLY A 123 14.69 3.03 -5.71
CA GLY A 123 13.67 2.91 -6.76
C GLY A 123 13.20 1.47 -6.96
N ARG A 124 14.13 0.50 -6.99
CA ARG A 124 13.76 -0.93 -7.07
C ARG A 124 12.99 -1.40 -5.85
N GLU A 125 13.32 -0.86 -4.67
CA GLU A 125 12.58 -1.16 -3.45
C GLU A 125 11.20 -0.53 -3.44
N LEU A 126 11.06 0.70 -3.95
CA LEU A 126 9.76 1.36 -4.10
C LEU A 126 8.83 0.52 -5.00
N ASP A 127 9.31 0.08 -6.17
CA ASP A 127 8.53 -0.79 -7.07
C ASP A 127 8.03 -2.06 -6.36
N ALA A 128 8.86 -2.64 -5.49
CA ALA A 128 8.50 -3.84 -4.73
C ALA A 128 7.46 -3.55 -3.64
N LEU A 129 7.53 -2.38 -2.99
CA LEU A 129 6.51 -1.95 -2.03
C LEU A 129 5.18 -1.64 -2.70
N GLU A 130 5.19 -0.95 -3.83
CA GLU A 130 3.98 -0.57 -4.56
C GLU A 130 3.22 -1.81 -5.02
N ARG A 131 3.93 -2.83 -5.52
CA ARG A 131 3.33 -4.13 -5.84
C ARG A 131 2.69 -4.79 -4.61
N ARG A 132 3.35 -4.75 -3.45
CA ARG A 132 2.81 -5.33 -2.21
C ARG A 132 1.60 -4.57 -1.68
N ALA A 133 1.65 -3.23 -1.73
CA ALA A 133 0.54 -2.39 -1.36
C ALA A 133 -0.69 -2.72 -2.21
N LEU A 134 -0.50 -2.85 -3.54
CA LEU A 134 -1.54 -3.27 -4.46
C LEU A 134 -2.08 -4.66 -4.14
N GLU A 135 -1.21 -5.65 -3.93
CA GLU A 135 -1.63 -7.00 -3.55
C GLU A 135 -2.43 -7.03 -2.24
N MET A 136 -2.06 -6.20 -1.26
CA MET A 136 -2.79 -6.09 0.02
C MET A 136 -4.15 -5.44 -0.18
N ARG A 137 -4.23 -4.38 -0.99
CA ARG A 137 -5.51 -3.72 -1.34
C ARG A 137 -6.47 -4.69 -2.00
N LEU A 138 -6.02 -5.40 -3.04
CA LEU A 138 -6.85 -6.39 -3.74
C LEU A 138 -7.35 -7.52 -2.81
N LYS A 139 -6.49 -8.01 -1.91
CA LYS A 139 -6.90 -9.04 -0.93
C LYS A 139 -7.87 -8.48 0.11
N LEU A 140 -7.72 -7.22 0.51
CA LEU A 140 -8.68 -6.57 1.41
C LEU A 140 -10.06 -6.48 0.74
N ASP A 141 -10.12 -6.11 -0.53
CA ASP A 141 -11.36 -6.09 -1.31
C ASP A 141 -12.01 -7.49 -1.38
N GLU A 142 -11.21 -8.53 -1.60
CA GLU A 142 -11.70 -9.92 -1.54
C GLU A 142 -12.31 -10.27 -0.18
N MET A 143 -11.68 -9.86 0.92
CA MET A 143 -12.22 -10.11 2.27
C MET A 143 -13.53 -9.36 2.52
N GLN A 144 -13.61 -8.10 2.09
CA GLN A 144 -14.83 -7.29 2.18
C GLN A 144 -15.97 -7.91 1.37
N ASN A 145 -15.71 -8.39 0.15
CA ASN A 145 -16.68 -9.12 -0.67
C ASN A 145 -17.20 -10.37 0.05
N LYS A 146 -16.31 -11.14 0.69
CA LYS A 146 -16.74 -12.31 1.46
C LYS A 146 -17.56 -11.93 2.69
N ARG A 147 -17.27 -10.81 3.35
CA ARG A 147 -18.12 -10.30 4.45
C ARG A 147 -19.56 -10.11 3.99
N TYR A 148 -19.77 -9.50 2.82
CA TYR A 148 -21.11 -9.37 2.24
C TYR A 148 -21.76 -10.73 1.97
N GLU A 149 -21.02 -11.70 1.44
CA GLU A 149 -21.53 -13.05 1.21
C GLU A 149 -21.98 -13.73 2.52
N PHE A 150 -21.21 -13.61 3.59
CA PHE A 150 -21.57 -14.15 4.91
C PHE A 150 -22.84 -13.50 5.46
N ALA A 151 -22.92 -12.17 5.44
CA ALA A 151 -24.10 -11.44 5.89
C ALA A 151 -25.36 -11.82 5.08
N MET A 152 -25.23 -12.01 3.76
CA MET A 152 -26.34 -12.47 2.91
C MET A 152 -26.80 -13.89 3.28
N ARG A 153 -25.86 -14.82 3.51
CA ARG A 153 -26.20 -16.19 3.92
C ARG A 153 -26.90 -16.22 5.27
N GLU A 154 -26.44 -15.42 6.22
CA GLU A 154 -27.07 -15.30 7.54
C GLU A 154 -28.48 -14.73 7.43
N ASN A 155 -28.68 -13.67 6.65
CA ASN A 155 -30.01 -13.12 6.41
C ASN A 155 -30.97 -14.16 5.78
N LEU A 156 -30.48 -14.97 4.83
CA LEU A 156 -31.29 -16.05 4.24
C LEU A 156 -31.66 -17.12 5.27
N ASP A 157 -30.75 -17.48 6.17
CA ASP A 157 -31.03 -18.46 7.23
C ASP A 157 -32.01 -17.90 8.27
N LEU A 158 -31.91 -16.61 8.64
CA LEU A 158 -32.89 -15.91 9.49
C LEU A 158 -34.28 -15.86 8.83
N LEU A 159 -34.35 -15.52 7.54
CA LEU A 159 -35.60 -15.49 6.79
C LEU A 159 -36.24 -16.89 6.72
N LYS A 160 -35.46 -17.94 6.47
CA LYS A 160 -35.97 -19.33 6.50
C LYS A 160 -36.52 -19.69 7.88
N GLY A 161 -35.81 -19.37 8.95
CA GLY A 161 -36.28 -19.62 10.32
C GLY A 161 -37.59 -18.88 10.63
N ALA A 162 -37.71 -17.62 10.22
CA ALA A 162 -38.94 -16.85 10.37
C ALA A 162 -40.10 -17.46 9.56
N LEU A 163 -39.86 -17.90 8.32
CA LEU A 163 -40.85 -18.57 7.48
C LEU A 163 -41.28 -19.92 8.09
N ASP A 164 -40.35 -20.75 8.54
CA ASP A 164 -40.64 -22.02 9.20
C ASP A 164 -41.44 -21.83 10.49
N GLN A 165 -41.20 -20.74 11.23
CA GLN A 165 -42.00 -20.39 12.41
C GLN A 165 -43.43 -19.94 12.05
N ILE A 166 -43.59 -19.21 10.94
CA ILE A 166 -44.90 -18.74 10.45
C ILE A 166 -45.72 -19.90 9.86
N PHE A 167 -45.08 -20.80 9.10
CA PHE A 167 -45.74 -21.88 8.35
C PHE A 167 -45.75 -23.23 9.05
N GLY A 168 -44.83 -23.48 10.00
CA GLY A 168 -44.76 -24.70 10.81
C GLY A 168 -45.55 -24.63 12.13
N ALA A 169 -46.08 -23.46 12.49
CA ALA A 169 -46.98 -23.30 13.62
C ALA A 169 -48.44 -23.56 13.20
N ASP A 170 -48.89 -24.80 13.31
CA ASP A 170 -50.33 -25.10 13.37
C ASP A 170 -50.93 -24.48 14.65
N THR A 171 -51.70 -23.42 14.45
CA THR A 171 -52.73 -22.87 15.35
C THR A 171 -52.44 -22.90 16.86
N SER A 172 -51.77 -21.88 17.39
CA SER A 172 -52.30 -21.07 18.50
C SER A 172 -51.24 -20.12 19.08
N LYS A 173 -51.70 -18.89 19.34
CA LYS A 173 -51.12 -17.83 20.19
C LYS A 173 -50.18 -16.83 19.51
N SER A 174 -50.77 -15.64 19.36
CA SER A 174 -50.20 -14.28 19.31
C SER A 174 -48.85 -14.07 18.61
N HIS A 175 -48.93 -13.31 17.51
CA HIS A 175 -47.82 -12.62 16.85
C HIS A 175 -46.80 -12.01 17.84
N PRO A 176 -45.49 -12.30 17.69
CA PRO A 176 -44.43 -11.67 18.47
C PRO A 176 -43.65 -10.63 17.63
N PHE A 177 -44.30 -9.87 16.74
CA PHE A 177 -43.60 -8.80 16.00
C PHE A 177 -43.37 -7.53 16.85
N THR A 178 -43.47 -7.62 18.17
CA THR A 178 -43.33 -6.46 19.04
C THR A 178 -42.22 -6.69 20.05
N GLU A 179 -41.11 -6.01 19.77
CA GLU A 179 -40.23 -5.32 20.72
C GLU A 179 -38.89 -5.94 21.14
N GLU A 180 -38.59 -7.21 20.88
CA GLU A 180 -37.30 -7.76 21.34
C GLU A 180 -36.12 -7.61 20.36
N GLU A 181 -36.35 -7.45 19.05
CA GLU A 181 -35.25 -7.28 18.06
C GLU A 181 -34.69 -5.86 17.95
N LYS A 182 -35.17 -4.91 18.75
CA LYS A 182 -34.64 -3.53 18.75
C LYS A 182 -33.28 -3.37 19.45
N LYS A 183 -32.69 -4.45 20.00
CA LYS A 183 -31.43 -4.36 20.77
C LYS A 183 -30.18 -4.91 20.07
N ASP A 184 -30.31 -5.77 19.06
CA ASP A 184 -29.15 -6.27 18.30
C ASP A 184 -28.97 -5.60 16.94
N ALA A 185 -29.92 -4.75 16.53
CA ALA A 185 -29.72 -3.81 15.42
C ALA A 185 -28.89 -2.58 15.82
N THR A 186 -27.90 -2.73 16.71
CA THR A 186 -26.84 -1.73 16.87
C THR A 186 -25.96 -1.85 15.63
N LYS A 187 -26.45 -1.23 14.56
CA LYS A 187 -25.75 -0.81 13.36
C LYS A 187 -24.25 -0.61 13.60
N GLU A 188 -23.43 -1.63 13.34
CA GLU A 188 -22.21 -1.37 12.59
C GLU A 188 -22.68 -1.18 11.15
N GLU A 189 -23.14 0.04 10.84
CA GLU A 189 -23.16 0.49 9.44
C GLU A 189 -21.78 0.17 8.88
N PRO A 190 -21.65 -0.49 7.72
CA PRO A 190 -20.36 -0.73 7.11
C PRO A 190 -19.68 0.63 7.04
N ALA A 191 -18.54 0.75 7.74
CA ALA A 191 -17.79 1.97 7.82
C ALA A 191 -17.70 2.55 6.42
N ALA A 192 -18.14 3.81 6.31
CA ALA A 192 -18.23 4.56 5.07
C ALA A 192 -17.04 4.22 4.17
N GLU A 193 -17.34 3.91 2.91
CA GLU A 193 -16.36 3.77 1.83
C GLU A 193 -15.28 4.84 2.01
N GLU A 194 -14.12 4.40 2.50
CA GLU A 194 -12.92 5.23 2.46
C GLU A 194 -12.65 5.36 0.97
N LYS A 195 -12.89 6.56 0.44
CA LYS A 195 -12.64 6.89 -0.96
C LYS A 195 -11.25 6.38 -1.27
N THR A 196 -11.15 5.37 -2.12
CA THR A 196 -9.89 5.00 -2.75
C THR A 196 -9.33 6.29 -3.34
N ASP A 197 -8.06 6.59 -3.06
CA ASP A 197 -7.40 7.77 -3.60
C ASP A 197 -7.44 7.66 -5.14
N ALA A 198 -8.46 8.28 -5.75
CA ALA A 198 -8.72 8.24 -7.19
C ALA A 198 -7.52 8.73 -8.02
N ALA A 199 -6.62 9.48 -7.38
CA ALA A 199 -5.38 9.98 -7.97
C ALA A 199 -4.41 8.87 -8.42
N ASP A 200 -4.34 7.73 -7.73
CA ASP A 200 -3.43 6.63 -8.10
C ASP A 200 -4.03 5.71 -9.18
N GLU A 201 -5.36 5.58 -9.24
CA GLU A 201 -6.04 4.87 -10.34
C GLU A 201 -5.94 5.62 -11.67
N ASP A 202 -6.00 6.96 -11.64
CA ASP A 202 -5.92 7.80 -12.83
C ASP A 202 -4.57 7.68 -13.58
N ASP A 203 -3.43 7.59 -12.87
CA ASP A 203 -2.10 7.44 -13.48
C ASP A 203 -1.89 6.02 -14.06
N PHE A 204 -2.43 5.00 -13.40
CA PHE A 204 -2.38 3.61 -13.88
C PHE A 204 -3.21 3.42 -15.16
N GLU A 205 -4.45 3.90 -15.17
CA GLU A 205 -5.35 3.80 -16.33
C GLU A 205 -4.81 4.61 -17.52
N ALA A 206 -4.20 5.77 -17.26
CA ALA A 206 -3.52 6.56 -18.29
C ALA A 206 -2.34 5.81 -18.92
N LYS A 207 -1.49 5.15 -18.10
CA LYS A 207 -0.37 4.33 -18.56
C LYS A 207 -0.84 3.11 -19.37
N LEU A 208 -1.87 2.41 -18.91
CA LEU A 208 -2.49 1.30 -19.64
C LEU A 208 -3.05 1.74 -20.99
N LYS A 209 -3.79 2.85 -21.02
CA LYS A 209 -4.37 3.41 -22.23
C LYS A 209 -3.31 3.84 -23.24
N GLU A 210 -2.18 4.39 -22.78
CA GLU A 210 -1.06 4.68 -23.66
C GLU A 210 -0.44 3.40 -24.22
N LEU A 211 -0.27 2.36 -23.38
CA LEU A 211 0.24 1.07 -23.81
C LEU A 211 -0.67 0.40 -24.84
N GLU A 212 -1.98 0.40 -24.59
CA GLU A 212 -2.99 -0.09 -25.54
C GLU A 212 -2.94 0.67 -26.86
N ARG A 213 -2.76 1.99 -26.82
CA ARG A 213 -2.64 2.81 -28.03
C ARG A 213 -1.40 2.43 -28.84
N ARG A 214 -0.26 2.19 -28.16
CA ARG A 214 0.99 1.78 -28.81
C ARG A 214 0.86 0.40 -29.48
N PHE A 215 0.18 -0.55 -28.84
CA PHE A 215 0.04 -1.92 -29.37
C PHE A 215 -1.15 -2.12 -30.32
N LYS A 216 -2.12 -1.21 -30.38
CA LYS A 216 -3.21 -1.21 -31.38
C LYS A 216 -2.86 -0.44 -32.67
N GLN A 217 -1.68 0.18 -32.74
CA GLN A 217 -1.19 0.91 -33.91
C GLN A 217 -0.18 0.13 -34.78
N ASP A 218 0.21 -1.07 -34.34
CA ASP A 218 0.94 -2.09 -35.11
C ASP A 218 -0.03 -3.17 -35.64
#